data_AF-A0A522ANM9-F1
#
_entry.id   AF-A0A522ANM9-F1
#
_cell.length_a   1.000
_cell.length_b   1.000
_cell.length_c   1.000
_cell.angle_alpha   90.00
_cell.angle_beta   90.00
_cell.angle_gamma   90.00
#
_symmetry.space_group_name_H-M   'P 1'
#
loop_
_entity.id
_entity.type
_entity.pdbx_description
1 polymer ?
#
loop_
_entity_poly.entity_id
_entity_poly.type
_entity_poly.pdbx_seq_one_letter_code
_entity_poly.pdbx_strand_id
1 'polypeptide(L)'
;MDYYHRAGSRPIAYGLGNKGAGLMKRELALPFHRLDWPRKSRVERFFLEHALLISDFMVALEMACRNRPGIRLFTEDDLQLRDDSVAGRNPFRWRVNIPGASKCGVIPDRVFGLESPDGSRTWFLLEADRGTMPVTRRRLEKSSFRRKLLAYQATWAQNLHLTHFGWERFRVLTITTEADRLATMQAACRALKRGQGLFLFAVTGALREQPDAFMLRWQTWRGSEATLLG
;
A
#
# COMPACT_ATOMS: atom_id res chain seq x y z
N MET A 1 -31.84 25.56 -1.03
CA MET A 1 -32.35 24.87 -2.23
C MET A 1 -31.36 23.76 -2.56
N ASP A 2 -31.65 22.55 -2.08
CA ASP A 2 -30.78 21.39 -2.25
C ASP A 2 -31.10 20.68 -3.56
N TYR A 3 -30.13 20.69 -4.47
CA TYR A 3 -30.24 20.03 -5.78
C TYR A 3 -29.85 18.55 -5.63
N TYR A 4 -30.84 17.67 -5.65
CA TYR A 4 -30.65 16.22 -5.68
C TYR A 4 -30.02 15.80 -7.02
N HIS A 5 -28.73 15.45 -7.02
CA HIS A 5 -28.15 14.65 -8.10
C HIS A 5 -28.46 13.16 -7.89
N ARG A 6 -29.13 12.58 -8.90
CA ARG A 6 -29.35 11.14 -9.08
C ARG A 6 -28.02 10.39 -8.97
N ALA A 7 -27.82 9.60 -7.92
CA ALA A 7 -26.77 8.61 -7.85
C ALA A 7 -27.45 7.23 -7.88
N GLY A 8 -27.06 6.37 -8.83
CA GLY A 8 -27.45 4.96 -8.85
C GLY A 8 -27.03 4.21 -7.58
N SER A 9 -27.42 2.94 -7.47
CA SER A 9 -27.06 2.08 -6.33
C SER A 9 -25.55 2.08 -6.10
N ARG A 10 -25.12 2.66 -4.98
CA ARG A 10 -23.72 2.54 -4.53
C ARG A 10 -23.51 1.13 -3.97
N PRO A 11 -22.34 0.51 -4.20
CA PRO A 11 -22.01 -0.78 -3.58
C PRO A 11 -22.21 -0.70 -2.07
N ILE A 12 -22.91 -1.68 -1.50
CA ILE A 12 -23.08 -1.79 -0.05
C ILE A 12 -21.84 -2.46 0.52
N ALA A 13 -21.08 -1.73 1.34
CA ALA A 13 -19.95 -2.28 2.06
C ALA A 13 -20.42 -2.91 3.37
N TYR A 14 -20.15 -4.20 3.55
CA TYR A 14 -20.43 -4.93 4.79
C TYR A 14 -19.14 -5.05 5.61
N GLY A 15 -19.21 -4.69 6.89
CA GLY A 15 -18.12 -4.88 7.83
C GLY A 15 -18.42 -6.03 8.78
N LEU A 16 -17.50 -6.99 8.92
CA LEU A 16 -17.64 -8.07 9.88
C LEU A 16 -17.45 -7.51 11.31
N GLY A 17 -18.46 -7.66 12.15
CA GLY A 17 -18.37 -7.31 13.57
C GLY A 17 -17.65 -8.38 14.38
N ASN A 18 -17.12 -8.02 15.56
CA ASN A 18 -16.35 -8.92 16.43
C ASN A 18 -17.05 -10.26 16.73
N LYS A 19 -18.37 -10.25 16.93
CA LYS A 19 -19.16 -11.47 17.17
C LYS A 19 -19.22 -12.37 15.93
N GLY A 20 -19.39 -11.78 14.75
CA GLY A 20 -19.38 -12.51 13.47
C GLY A 20 -18.01 -13.08 13.15
N ALA A 21 -16.93 -12.32 13.40
CA ALA A 21 -15.56 -12.81 13.30
C ALA A 21 -15.33 -13.99 14.26
N GLY A 22 -15.81 -13.90 15.50
CA GLY A 22 -15.75 -14.99 16.47
C GLY A 22 -16.59 -16.23 16.13
N LEU A 23 -17.61 -16.09 15.29
CA LEU A 23 -18.38 -17.22 14.75
C LEU A 23 -17.63 -17.87 13.58
N MET A 24 -17.15 -17.09 12.61
CA MET A 24 -16.34 -17.60 11.50
C MET A 24 -15.07 -18.30 11.97
N LYS A 25 -14.43 -17.81 13.04
CA LYS A 25 -13.29 -18.49 13.70
C LYS A 25 -13.61 -19.91 14.18
N ARG A 26 -14.87 -20.19 14.54
CA ARG A 26 -15.31 -21.48 15.07
C ARG A 26 -15.81 -22.42 13.98
N GLU A 27 -16.49 -21.86 12.99
CA GLU A 27 -17.14 -22.60 11.91
C GLU A 27 -16.20 -22.93 10.74
N LEU A 28 -15.21 -22.06 10.49
CA LEU A 28 -14.23 -22.24 9.42
C LEU A 28 -12.88 -22.58 10.05
N ALA A 29 -12.24 -23.67 9.59
CA ALA A 29 -10.90 -24.08 9.99
C ALA A 29 -9.81 -23.11 9.45
N LEU A 30 -9.96 -21.81 9.73
CA LEU A 30 -9.05 -20.76 9.33
C LEU A 30 -7.91 -20.64 10.34
N PRO A 31 -6.65 -20.45 9.90
CA PRO A 31 -5.52 -20.27 10.79
C PRO A 31 -5.75 -19.09 11.75
N PHE A 32 -5.60 -19.33 13.06
CA PHE A 32 -5.91 -18.38 14.14
C PHE A 32 -5.26 -16.98 14.00
N HIS A 33 -4.09 -16.88 13.36
CA HIS A 33 -3.35 -15.62 13.16
C HIS A 33 -3.93 -14.71 12.07
N ARG A 34 -4.71 -15.25 11.12
CA ARG A 34 -5.28 -14.48 9.98
C ARG A 34 -6.55 -13.70 10.33
N LEU A 35 -7.02 -13.78 11.58
CA LEU A 35 -8.32 -13.27 12.01
C LEU A 35 -8.22 -12.33 13.23
N ASP A 36 -7.05 -11.76 13.50
CA ASP A 36 -6.95 -10.68 14.47
C ASP A 36 -7.55 -9.41 13.86
N TRP A 37 -8.77 -9.10 14.30
CA TRP A 37 -9.55 -7.95 13.89
C TRP A 37 -9.50 -6.88 15.00
N PRO A 38 -8.40 -6.12 15.17
CA PRO A 38 -8.27 -5.19 16.30
C PRO A 38 -9.11 -3.92 16.14
N ARG A 39 -9.82 -3.71 15.02
CA ARG A 39 -10.50 -2.44 14.73
C ARG A 39 -12.02 -2.55 14.76
N LYS A 40 -12.62 -1.76 15.66
CA LYS A 40 -14.05 -1.45 15.70
C LYS A 40 -14.56 -1.07 14.31
N SER A 41 -15.71 -1.61 13.90
CA SER A 41 -16.40 -1.33 12.64
C SER A 41 -17.00 0.10 12.53
N ARG A 42 -16.65 1.02 13.44
CA ARG A 42 -16.94 2.45 13.30
C ARG A 42 -15.91 3.06 12.38
N VAL A 43 -16.23 3.04 11.09
CA VAL A 43 -15.38 3.60 10.04
C VAL A 43 -16.04 4.89 9.56
N GLU A 44 -15.46 6.04 9.87
CA GLU A 44 -15.78 7.28 9.16
C GLU A 44 -15.60 7.04 7.66
N ARG A 45 -16.50 7.57 6.82
CA ARG A 45 -16.57 7.25 5.38
C ARG A 45 -15.21 7.36 4.65
N PHE A 46 -14.37 8.32 5.04
CA PHE A 46 -13.02 8.50 4.49
C PHE A 46 -12.08 7.32 4.79
N PHE A 47 -12.16 6.74 5.99
CA PHE A 47 -11.41 5.53 6.33
C PHE A 47 -11.95 4.31 5.59
N LEU A 48 -13.24 4.28 5.29
CA LEU A 48 -13.89 3.14 4.61
C LEU A 48 -13.41 3.06 3.17
N GLU A 49 -13.50 4.16 2.44
CA GLU A 49 -13.11 4.15 1.03
C GLU A 49 -11.59 3.98 0.84
N HIS A 50 -10.77 4.26 1.86
CA HIS A 50 -9.33 3.97 1.87
C HIS A 50 -9.07 2.49 2.17
N ALA A 51 -9.75 1.95 3.19
CA ALA A 51 -9.68 0.54 3.52
C ALA A 51 -10.16 -0.35 2.36
N LEU A 52 -11.26 0.03 1.70
CA LEU A 52 -11.79 -0.68 0.53
C LEU A 52 -10.78 -0.68 -0.62
N LEU A 53 -10.15 0.47 -0.93
CA LEU A 53 -9.15 0.51 -2.00
C LEU A 53 -7.97 -0.44 -1.73
N ILE A 54 -7.50 -0.48 -0.48
CA ILE A 54 -6.46 -1.42 -0.07
C ILE A 54 -6.94 -2.86 -0.23
N SER A 55 -8.14 -3.17 0.29
CA SER A 55 -8.72 -4.51 0.22
C SER A 55 -8.94 -4.97 -1.22
N ASP A 56 -9.50 -4.13 -2.08
CA ASP A 56 -9.74 -4.42 -3.50
C ASP A 56 -8.43 -4.82 -4.18
N PHE A 57 -7.35 -4.06 -3.94
CA PHE A 57 -6.04 -4.38 -4.49
C PHE A 57 -5.47 -5.68 -3.93
N MET A 58 -5.50 -5.88 -2.62
CA MET A 58 -4.92 -7.08 -1.99
C MET A 58 -5.68 -8.35 -2.38
N VAL A 59 -7.01 -8.28 -2.52
CA VAL A 59 -7.84 -9.40 -3.01
C VAL A 59 -7.51 -9.70 -4.47
N ALA A 60 -7.43 -8.69 -5.34
CA ALA A 60 -7.04 -8.86 -6.73
C ALA A 60 -5.65 -9.53 -6.85
N LEU A 61 -4.69 -9.10 -6.02
CA LEU A 61 -3.36 -9.68 -5.95
C LEU A 61 -3.37 -11.14 -5.49
N GLU A 62 -4.06 -11.44 -4.38
CA GLU A 62 -4.13 -12.81 -3.86
C GLU A 62 -4.77 -13.77 -4.88
N MET A 63 -5.85 -13.33 -5.53
CA MET A 63 -6.49 -14.10 -6.60
C MET A 63 -5.55 -14.31 -7.79
N ALA A 64 -4.80 -13.28 -8.20
CA ALA A 64 -3.83 -13.38 -9.29
C ALA A 64 -2.68 -14.35 -8.97
N CYS A 65 -2.23 -14.41 -7.71
CA CYS A 65 -1.25 -15.39 -7.23
C CYS A 65 -1.81 -16.81 -7.24
N ARG A 66 -3.06 -17.03 -6.80
CA ARG A 66 -3.70 -18.36 -6.82
C ARG A 66 -3.78 -18.95 -8.23
N ASN A 67 -3.93 -18.10 -9.24
CA ASN A 67 -3.99 -18.51 -10.65
C ASN A 67 -2.61 -18.72 -11.30
N ARG A 68 -1.51 -18.47 -10.58
CA ARG A 68 -0.13 -18.56 -11.10
C ARG A 68 0.74 -19.44 -10.21
N PRO A 69 0.66 -20.78 -10.38
CA PRO A 69 1.53 -21.68 -9.65
C PRO A 69 3.00 -21.34 -9.95
N GLY A 70 3.77 -21.07 -8.89
CA GLY A 70 5.17 -20.64 -8.98
C GLY A 70 5.43 -19.22 -8.48
N ILE A 71 4.39 -18.39 -8.30
CA ILE A 71 4.53 -17.09 -7.62
C ILE A 71 4.01 -17.22 -6.20
N ARG A 72 4.87 -16.95 -5.21
CA ARG A 72 4.49 -16.99 -3.80
C ARG A 72 4.27 -15.58 -3.26
N LEU A 73 3.08 -15.36 -2.70
CA LEU A 73 2.73 -14.15 -1.97
C LEU A 73 3.15 -14.27 -0.50
N PHE A 74 3.82 -13.25 0.01
CA PHE A 74 4.12 -13.06 1.42
C PHE A 74 3.36 -11.84 1.92
N THR A 75 2.64 -11.98 3.02
CA THR A 75 1.89 -10.91 3.68
C THR A 75 2.55 -10.50 4.99
N GLU A 76 2.03 -9.44 5.61
CA GLU A 76 2.45 -9.01 6.96
C GLU A 76 2.37 -10.15 7.99
N ASP A 77 1.41 -11.06 7.85
CA ASP A 77 1.21 -12.20 8.76
C ASP A 77 2.28 -13.30 8.57
N ASP A 78 2.79 -13.47 7.34
CA ASP A 78 3.86 -14.42 7.04
C ASP A 78 5.22 -13.91 7.49
N LEU A 79 5.34 -12.58 7.61
CA LEU A 79 6.49 -11.89 8.14
C LEU A 79 6.42 -11.92 9.67
N GLN A 80 6.89 -13.02 10.26
CA GLN A 80 7.32 -13.06 11.66
C GLN A 80 8.55 -12.14 11.83
N LEU A 81 8.33 -10.82 11.72
CA LEU A 81 9.33 -9.85 12.09
C LEU A 81 9.65 -10.09 13.57
N ARG A 82 10.93 -10.31 13.83
CA ARG A 82 11.48 -10.66 15.15
C ARG A 82 10.76 -9.89 16.25
N ASP A 83 10.36 -10.62 17.28
CA ASP A 83 9.62 -10.22 18.47
C ASP A 83 10.41 -9.24 19.37
N ASP A 84 10.96 -8.17 18.79
CA ASP A 84 11.53 -7.03 19.51
C ASP A 84 10.45 -5.95 19.72
N SER A 85 9.22 -6.19 19.25
CA SER A 85 8.09 -5.34 19.54
C SER A 85 7.60 -5.60 20.96
N VAL A 86 8.05 -4.74 21.88
CA VAL A 86 7.24 -4.31 23.02
C VAL A 86 5.78 -4.27 22.56
N ALA A 87 4.95 -5.16 23.12
CA ALA A 87 3.58 -5.42 22.69
C ALA A 87 2.86 -4.13 22.25
N GLY A 88 2.50 -4.05 20.95
CA GLY A 88 1.71 -2.95 20.40
C GLY A 88 2.38 -1.98 19.42
N ARG A 89 3.65 -2.20 19.01
CA ARG A 89 4.26 -1.44 17.91
C ARG A 89 4.07 -2.14 16.56
N ASN A 90 3.53 -1.42 15.56
CA ASN A 90 3.44 -1.90 14.17
C ASN A 90 4.86 -2.23 13.67
N PRO A 91 5.11 -3.49 13.22
CA PRO A 91 6.46 -3.96 12.90
C PRO A 91 7.00 -3.36 11.59
N PHE A 92 6.14 -2.75 10.76
CA PHE A 92 6.50 -1.97 9.57
C PHE A 92 6.48 -0.46 9.83
N ARG A 93 6.73 -0.05 11.08
CA ARG A 93 6.97 1.36 11.42
C ARG A 93 8.45 1.58 11.68
N TRP A 94 9.09 2.40 10.86
CA TRP A 94 10.49 2.80 11.06
C TRP A 94 10.67 4.31 11.00
N ARG A 95 11.88 4.78 11.30
CA ARG A 95 12.27 6.19 11.20
C ARG A 95 13.42 6.36 10.23
N VAL A 96 13.36 7.43 9.45
CA VAL A 96 14.41 7.80 8.50
C VAL A 96 14.86 9.23 8.71
N ASN A 97 16.13 9.50 8.41
CA ASN A 97 16.63 10.87 8.33
C ASN A 97 16.42 11.38 6.90
N ILE A 98 15.63 12.44 6.74
CA ILE A 98 15.46 13.13 5.46
C ILE A 98 16.42 14.34 5.47
N PRO A 99 17.33 14.48 4.50
CA PRO A 99 18.20 15.65 4.42
C PRO A 99 17.40 16.96 4.42
N GLY A 100 17.75 17.89 5.32
CA GLY A 100 17.03 19.16 5.47
C GLY A 100 15.70 19.10 6.23
N ALA A 101 15.39 17.97 6.88
CA ALA A 101 14.24 17.83 7.77
C ALA A 101 14.57 16.96 9.00
N SER A 102 13.74 17.05 10.04
CA SER A 102 13.83 16.17 11.21
C SER A 102 13.52 14.71 10.85
N LYS A 103 13.85 13.77 11.76
CA LYS A 103 13.49 12.35 11.65
C LYS A 103 12.02 12.17 11.24
N CYS A 104 11.79 11.41 10.18
CA CYS A 104 10.46 11.13 9.66
C CYS A 104 10.08 9.68 9.97
N GLY A 105 8.91 9.47 10.57
CA GLY A 105 8.32 8.14 10.64
C GLY A 105 7.79 7.71 9.27
N VAL A 106 7.92 6.43 8.96
CA VAL A 106 7.38 5.79 7.75
C VAL A 106 6.52 4.62 8.18
N ILE A 107 5.32 4.56 7.61
CA ILE A 107 4.33 3.50 7.81
C ILE A 107 3.59 3.36 6.48
N PRO A 108 3.83 2.28 5.73
CA PRO A 108 3.03 1.94 4.56
C PRO A 108 1.59 1.59 4.96
N ASP A 109 0.65 1.70 4.02
CA ASP A 109 -0.72 1.25 4.27
C ASP A 109 -0.81 -0.27 4.26
N ARG A 110 -0.01 -0.93 3.40
CA ARG A 110 0.25 -2.38 3.42
C ARG A 110 1.68 -2.72 2.99
N VAL A 111 2.15 -3.86 3.46
CA VAL A 111 3.40 -4.49 3.01
C VAL A 111 3.12 -5.91 2.50
N PHE A 112 3.70 -6.25 1.35
CA PHE A 112 3.68 -7.62 0.85
C PHE A 112 4.93 -7.94 0.03
N GLY A 113 5.24 -9.22 -0.13
CA GLY A 113 6.37 -9.71 -0.91
C GLY A 113 5.88 -10.66 -2.00
N LEU A 114 6.56 -10.62 -3.14
CA LEU A 114 6.37 -11.58 -4.21
C LEU A 114 7.69 -12.30 -4.45
N GLU A 115 7.62 -13.62 -4.45
CA GLU A 115 8.72 -14.49 -4.85
C GLU A 115 8.39 -15.15 -6.17
N SER A 116 9.28 -14.95 -7.13
CA SER A 116 9.21 -15.53 -8.46
C SER A 116 9.71 -16.99 -8.43
N PRO A 117 9.42 -17.79 -9.48
CA PRO A 117 9.88 -19.18 -9.57
C PRO A 117 11.41 -19.36 -9.50
N ASP A 118 12.17 -18.33 -9.87
CA ASP A 118 13.64 -18.30 -9.78
C ASP A 118 14.16 -18.06 -8.35
N GLY A 119 13.27 -17.95 -7.36
CA GLY A 119 13.58 -17.66 -5.97
C GLY A 119 13.85 -16.17 -5.70
N SER A 120 13.80 -15.31 -6.71
CA SER A 120 13.99 -13.87 -6.52
C SER A 120 12.79 -13.28 -5.77
N ARG A 121 13.06 -12.49 -4.73
CA ARG A 121 12.03 -11.87 -3.90
C ARG A 121 12.05 -10.36 -4.02
N THR A 122 10.89 -9.78 -4.31
CA THR A 122 10.69 -8.32 -4.33
C THR A 122 9.59 -7.93 -3.34
N TRP A 123 9.89 -6.92 -2.52
CA TRP A 123 8.97 -6.37 -1.54
C TRP A 123 8.24 -5.14 -2.07
N PHE A 124 6.99 -4.97 -1.67
CA PHE A 124 6.13 -3.89 -2.11
C PHE A 124 5.51 -3.18 -0.91
N LEU A 125 5.59 -1.87 -0.93
CA LEU A 125 5.00 -0.97 0.05
C LEU A 125 3.84 -0.24 -0.63
N LEU A 126 2.61 -0.55 -0.23
CA LEU A 126 1.41 0.00 -0.82
C LEU A 126 0.99 1.29 -0.11
N GLU A 127 0.61 2.28 -0.92
CA GLU A 127 0.08 3.57 -0.52
C GLU A 127 -1.24 3.83 -1.27
N ALA A 128 -2.34 3.93 -0.54
CA ALA A 128 -3.67 4.24 -1.07
C ALA A 128 -3.98 5.71 -0.84
N ASP A 129 -3.72 6.55 -1.84
CA ASP A 129 -3.92 8.00 -1.74
C ASP A 129 -5.31 8.42 -2.23
N ARG A 130 -6.11 8.97 -1.30
CA ARG A 130 -7.49 9.43 -1.56
C ARG A 130 -7.62 10.94 -1.83
N GLY A 131 -6.53 11.66 -2.09
CA GLY A 131 -6.63 13.13 -2.21
C GLY A 131 -6.66 13.89 -0.88
N THR A 132 -6.60 13.20 0.27
CA THR A 132 -6.76 13.82 1.60
C THR A 132 -5.54 14.61 2.07
N MET A 133 -4.37 14.42 1.43
CA MET A 133 -3.19 15.25 1.64
C MET A 133 -2.74 15.92 0.34
N PRO A 134 -2.18 17.14 0.39
CA PRO A 134 -1.61 17.75 -0.80
C PRO A 134 -0.35 17.00 -1.24
N VAL A 135 -0.09 17.04 -2.54
CA VAL A 135 1.07 16.37 -3.13
C VAL A 135 2.36 17.01 -2.63
N THR A 136 2.41 18.34 -2.59
CA THR A 136 3.57 19.11 -2.11
C THR A 136 3.16 20.09 -1.01
N ARG A 137 4.07 20.36 -0.07
CA ARG A 137 3.98 21.45 0.91
C ARG A 137 5.34 22.14 0.99
N ARG A 138 5.34 23.43 1.31
CA ARG A 138 6.58 24.23 1.50
C ARG A 138 7.45 23.67 2.62
N ARG A 139 6.83 23.28 3.74
CA ARG A 139 7.52 22.72 4.92
C ARG A 139 7.29 21.21 5.01
N LEU A 140 8.35 20.47 5.33
CA LEU A 140 8.32 19.00 5.49
C LEU A 140 7.78 18.55 6.85
N GLU A 141 7.51 19.47 7.78
CA GLU A 141 6.93 19.20 9.10
C GLU A 141 5.51 18.63 9.01
N LYS A 142 4.74 19.06 8.00
CA LYS A 142 3.38 18.57 7.74
C LYS A 142 3.41 17.39 6.75
N SER A 143 2.42 16.51 6.84
CA SER A 143 2.29 15.38 5.92
C SER A 143 2.16 15.87 4.46
N SER A 144 2.75 15.20 3.51
CA SER A 144 2.51 15.44 2.08
C SER A 144 2.97 14.22 1.31
N PHE A 145 2.48 14.03 0.09
CA PHE A 145 2.94 12.94 -0.75
C PHE A 145 4.45 13.04 -1.01
N ARG A 146 4.96 14.25 -1.29
CA ARG A 146 6.39 14.53 -1.43
C ARG A 146 7.19 14.12 -0.20
N ARG A 147 6.65 14.29 1.01
CA ARG A 147 7.31 13.81 2.24
C ARG A 147 7.42 12.29 2.26
N LYS A 148 6.38 11.56 1.84
CA LYS A 148 6.43 10.10 1.71
C LYS A 148 7.49 9.67 0.68
N LEU A 149 7.51 10.31 -0.50
CA LEU A 149 8.53 10.07 -1.52
C LEU A 149 9.96 10.24 -0.97
N LEU A 150 10.22 11.36 -0.29
CA LEU A 150 11.52 11.61 0.34
C LEU A 150 11.85 10.58 1.43
N ALA A 151 10.85 10.13 2.18
CA ALA A 151 11.06 9.15 3.24
C ALA A 151 11.40 7.75 2.70
N TYR A 152 10.74 7.30 1.64
CA TYR A 152 11.09 6.04 0.98
C TYR A 152 12.43 6.13 0.23
N GLN A 153 12.70 7.25 -0.44
CA GLN A 153 14.02 7.51 -1.03
C GLN A 153 15.12 7.48 0.04
N ALA A 154 14.86 8.03 1.23
CA ALA A 154 15.77 8.01 2.36
C ALA A 154 15.92 6.61 2.96
N THR A 155 14.86 5.79 2.96
CA THR A 155 14.90 4.36 3.36
C THR A 155 15.85 3.56 2.48
N TRP A 156 15.76 3.77 1.16
CA TRP A 156 16.67 3.16 0.20
C TRP A 156 18.11 3.69 0.37
N ALA A 157 18.30 5.00 0.37
CA ALA A 157 19.62 5.62 0.42
C ALA A 157 20.39 5.36 1.73
N GLN A 158 19.71 5.03 2.83
CA GLN A 158 20.32 4.66 4.11
C GLN A 158 20.42 3.13 4.29
N ASN A 159 20.13 2.33 3.26
CA ASN A 159 20.12 0.87 3.32
C ASN A 159 19.20 0.28 4.40
N LEU A 160 18.17 1.00 4.83
CA LEU A 160 17.27 0.55 5.90
C LEU A 160 16.39 -0.63 5.46
N HIS A 161 16.07 -0.71 4.17
CA HIS A 161 15.43 -1.88 3.58
C HIS A 161 16.25 -3.17 3.80
N LEU A 162 17.58 -3.08 3.74
CA LEU A 162 18.47 -4.20 4.02
C LEU A 162 18.69 -4.41 5.53
N THR A 163 19.09 -3.36 6.24
CA THR A 163 19.51 -3.50 7.65
C THR A 163 18.37 -3.70 8.63
N HIS A 164 17.19 -3.14 8.35
CA HIS A 164 16.03 -3.26 9.22
C HIS A 164 15.13 -4.43 8.84
N PHE A 165 15.00 -4.71 7.53
CA PHE A 165 14.05 -5.72 7.04
C PHE A 165 14.67 -6.90 6.30
N GLY A 166 15.96 -6.85 5.93
CA GLY A 166 16.59 -7.89 5.11
C GLY A 166 16.07 -7.94 3.66
N TRP A 167 15.45 -6.86 3.18
CA TRP A 167 14.86 -6.81 1.84
C TRP A 167 15.90 -6.38 0.81
N GLU A 168 16.27 -7.29 -0.10
CA GLU A 168 17.20 -6.98 -1.19
C GLU A 168 16.62 -5.96 -2.18
N ARG A 169 15.33 -6.08 -2.48
CA ARG A 169 14.62 -5.24 -3.43
C ARG A 169 13.29 -4.83 -2.84
N PHE A 170 12.97 -3.54 -2.97
CA PHE A 170 11.62 -3.08 -2.72
C PHE A 170 11.16 -2.04 -3.76
N ARG A 171 9.84 -1.92 -3.88
CA ARG A 171 9.13 -0.90 -4.66
C ARG A 171 8.01 -0.31 -3.81
N VAL A 172 7.61 0.90 -4.16
CA VAL A 172 6.50 1.62 -3.53
C VAL A 172 5.40 1.77 -4.57
N LEU A 173 4.26 1.15 -4.31
CA LEU A 173 3.07 1.19 -5.15
C LEU A 173 2.15 2.28 -4.62
N THR A 174 1.77 3.24 -5.46
CA THR A 174 0.78 4.26 -5.09
C THR A 174 -0.45 4.14 -5.99
N ILE A 175 -1.60 3.87 -5.39
CA ILE A 175 -2.88 3.92 -6.09
C ILE A 175 -3.60 5.21 -5.69
N THR A 176 -3.98 6.01 -6.68
CA THR A 176 -4.63 7.31 -6.50
C THR A 176 -5.97 7.38 -7.24
N THR A 177 -6.79 8.38 -6.94
CA THR A 177 -8.17 8.45 -7.47
C THR A 177 -8.22 8.75 -8.97
N GLU A 178 -7.53 9.80 -9.42
CA GLU A 178 -7.70 10.42 -10.75
C GLU A 178 -6.37 10.67 -11.47
N ALA A 179 -6.41 10.77 -12.80
CA ALA A 179 -5.23 10.94 -13.66
C ALA A 179 -4.46 12.25 -13.39
N ASP A 180 -5.15 13.38 -13.19
CA ASP A 180 -4.50 14.68 -12.90
C ASP A 180 -3.69 14.63 -11.60
N ARG A 181 -4.22 13.92 -10.61
CA ARG A 181 -3.54 13.71 -9.34
C ARG A 181 -2.31 12.82 -9.52
N LEU A 182 -2.43 11.75 -10.31
CA LEU A 182 -1.31 10.90 -10.68
C LEU A 182 -0.20 11.70 -11.38
N ALA A 183 -0.55 12.54 -12.36
CA ALA A 183 0.41 13.39 -13.07
C ALA A 183 1.16 14.34 -12.11
N THR A 184 0.43 14.92 -11.15
CA THR A 184 1.03 15.78 -10.11
C THR A 184 1.99 14.99 -9.21
N MET A 185 1.64 13.75 -8.84
CA MET A 185 2.51 12.85 -8.07
C MET A 185 3.76 12.44 -8.85
N GLN A 186 3.62 12.12 -10.14
CA GLN A 186 4.74 11.83 -11.03
C GLN A 186 5.68 13.03 -11.16
N ALA A 187 5.15 14.25 -11.30
CA ALA A 187 5.95 15.47 -11.31
C ALA A 187 6.74 15.66 -10.00
N ALA A 188 6.12 15.41 -8.85
CA ALA A 188 6.81 15.42 -7.56
C ALA A 188 7.88 14.34 -7.46
N CYS A 189 7.65 13.15 -8.04
CA CYS A 189 8.62 12.06 -8.10
C CYS A 189 9.80 12.39 -9.04
N ARG A 190 9.55 13.02 -10.20
CA ARG A 190 10.58 13.53 -11.11
C ARG A 190 11.52 14.51 -10.42
N ALA A 191 10.98 15.34 -9.54
CA ALA A 191 11.75 16.33 -8.78
C ALA A 191 12.63 15.73 -7.67
N LEU A 192 12.60 14.42 -7.43
CA LEU A 192 13.55 13.76 -6.53
C LEU A 192 14.96 13.76 -7.13
N LYS A 193 15.98 13.83 -6.28
CA LYS A 193 17.38 13.74 -6.73
C LYS A 193 17.77 12.33 -7.19
N ARG A 194 17.17 11.29 -6.59
CA ARG A 194 17.45 9.87 -6.84
C ARG A 194 16.29 9.00 -6.36
N GLY A 195 16.34 7.71 -6.69
CA GLY A 195 15.37 6.71 -6.21
C GLY A 195 14.00 6.78 -6.90
N GLN A 196 13.87 7.49 -8.02
CA GLN A 196 12.61 7.63 -8.76
C GLN A 196 12.10 6.25 -9.24
N GLY A 197 13.00 5.34 -9.58
CA GLY A 197 12.67 3.97 -9.99
C GLY A 197 12.08 3.09 -8.88
N LEU A 198 12.01 3.57 -7.64
CA LEU A 198 11.31 2.88 -6.55
C LEU A 198 9.79 2.98 -6.70
N PHE A 199 9.29 4.02 -7.36
CA PHE A 199 7.88 4.40 -7.31
C PHE A 199 7.12 3.99 -8.58
N LEU A 200 5.98 3.36 -8.36
CA LEU A 200 5.03 2.95 -9.37
C LEU A 200 3.65 3.51 -9.02
N PHE A 201 2.91 3.97 -10.02
CA PHE A 201 1.65 4.69 -9.85
C PHE A 201 0.54 4.05 -10.66
N ALA A 202 -0.67 4.00 -10.11
CA ALA A 202 -1.87 3.60 -10.83
C ALA A 202 -3.07 4.45 -10.38
N VAL A 203 -4.08 4.55 -11.24
CA VAL A 203 -5.38 5.13 -10.86
C VAL A 203 -6.35 4.02 -10.46
N THR A 204 -7.28 4.33 -9.56
CA THR A 204 -8.29 3.36 -9.10
C THR A 204 -9.13 2.78 -10.25
N GLY A 205 -9.36 3.53 -11.33
CA GLY A 205 -10.05 3.04 -12.53
C GLY A 205 -9.34 1.86 -13.19
N ALA A 206 -8.01 1.90 -13.27
CA ALA A 206 -7.21 0.84 -13.89
C ALA A 206 -7.31 -0.49 -13.12
N LEU A 207 -7.42 -0.43 -11.79
CA LEU A 207 -7.65 -1.62 -10.96
C LEU A 207 -9.03 -2.26 -11.19
N ARG A 208 -10.04 -1.44 -11.51
CA ARG A 208 -11.40 -1.94 -11.81
C ARG A 208 -11.48 -2.58 -13.18
N GLU A 209 -10.80 -2.00 -14.16
CA GLU A 209 -10.76 -2.50 -15.53
C GLU A 209 -9.90 -3.76 -15.66
N GLN A 210 -8.84 -3.87 -14.84
CA GLN A 210 -7.96 -5.02 -14.83
C GLN A 210 -7.96 -5.71 -13.45
N PRO A 211 -8.82 -6.73 -13.25
CA PRO A 211 -8.91 -7.44 -11.97
C PRO A 211 -7.68 -8.32 -11.68
N ASP A 212 -6.86 -8.61 -12.69
CA ASP A 212 -5.59 -9.31 -12.48
C ASP A 212 -4.47 -8.33 -12.13
N ALA A 213 -4.06 -8.32 -10.86
CA ALA A 213 -3.04 -7.40 -10.36
C ALA A 213 -1.67 -7.52 -11.05
N PHE A 214 -1.34 -8.66 -11.67
CA PHE A 214 -0.10 -8.82 -12.42
C PHE A 214 -0.16 -8.22 -13.83
N MET A 215 -1.38 -8.08 -14.37
CA MET A 215 -1.62 -7.46 -15.67
C MET A 215 -1.87 -5.96 -15.57
N LEU A 216 -2.03 -5.43 -14.35
CA LEU A 216 -2.17 -4.01 -14.10
C LEU A 216 -0.93 -3.26 -14.61
N ARG A 217 -1.14 -2.30 -15.51
CA ARG A 217 -0.08 -1.45 -16.04
C ARG A 217 0.20 -0.31 -15.06
N TRP A 218 1.31 -0.44 -14.34
CA TRP A 218 1.79 0.60 -13.45
C TRP A 218 2.55 1.65 -14.23
N GLN A 219 2.27 2.91 -13.97
CA GLN A 219 3.02 4.01 -14.56
C GLN A 219 4.25 4.32 -13.72
N THR A 220 5.41 4.44 -14.37
CA THR A 220 6.64 4.94 -13.75
C THR A 220 6.60 6.47 -13.64
N TRP A 221 7.61 7.04 -12.99
CA TRP A 221 7.82 8.49 -12.99
C TRP A 221 8.00 9.08 -14.40
N ARG A 222 8.41 8.31 -15.42
CA ARG A 222 8.55 8.76 -16.81
C ARG A 222 7.24 8.69 -17.60
N GLY A 223 6.20 8.09 -17.05
CA GLY A 223 4.96 7.77 -17.78
C GLY A 223 5.07 6.50 -18.62
N SER A 224 6.20 5.78 -18.56
CA SER A 224 6.28 4.42 -19.13
C SER A 224 5.53 3.43 -18.25
N GLU A 225 5.11 2.31 -18.83
CA GLU A 225 4.45 1.24 -18.09
C GLU A 225 5.45 0.23 -17.52
N ALA A 226 5.06 -0.41 -16.41
CA ALA A 226 5.76 -1.51 -15.76
C ALA A 226 4.74 -2.50 -15.17
N THR A 227 5.16 -3.73 -14.92
CA THR A 227 4.34 -4.73 -14.20
C THR A 227 4.96 -5.05 -12.84
N LEU A 228 4.25 -5.79 -11.98
CA LEU A 228 4.78 -6.21 -10.69
C LEU A 228 5.91 -7.26 -10.81
N LEU A 229 6.02 -7.97 -11.93
CA LEU A 229 6.98 -9.05 -12.13
C LEU A 229 8.21 -8.63 -12.96
N GLY A 230 8.23 -7.40 -13.49
CA GLY A 230 9.24 -6.91 -14.42
C GLY A 230 8.67 -5.90 -15.40
#